data_AF-A0AAR5PDL4-F1
#
_entry.id   AF-A0AAR5PDL4-F1
#
_cell.length_a   1.000
_cell.length_b   1.000
_cell.length_c   1.000
_cell.angle_alpha   90.00
_cell.angle_beta   90.00
_cell.angle_gamma   90.00
#
_symmetry.space_group_name_H-M   'P 1'
#
loop_
_entity.id
_entity.type
_entity.pdbx_description
1 polymer ?
#
loop_
_entity_poly.entity_id
_entity_poly.type
_entity_poly.pdbx_seq_one_letter_code
_entity_poly.pdbx_strand_id
1 'polypeptide(L)'
;MKNLGVTVERPFFKHGDNIIFAMFDPPHLLKCYFSLFRKHNVLLKVGQNEAEMEARFSDIVAAYEMDKKCPYSFRSMHKVTDNHLQPVMQYTMKVSVAAQVLSHTVGAYLYSMASVGALDQRVIATATFLNHMDTLFDSFNGRAAAPPGKILKCAVTEGSPHLEYWKQAFEKVKTWRFQRRTKAEGIKLSKPPSPIGWLTSLNAVRGIWTHLHKTENLHSLRPRSLLLSLVPSYKRTHGLIYSLDSDVTTARKAYHSFTKKYRRLHGRGGKRISMPIWYPRFESWPRRKNFPAAILWSLRRKHWKQTPVYLFLTTRE
;
A
#
# COMPACT_ATOMS: atom_id res chain seq x y z
N MET A 1 -7.94 3.16 13.71
CA MET A 1 -7.57 1.75 13.93
C MET A 1 -7.47 1.38 15.41
N LYS A 2 -6.52 1.90 16.21
CA LYS A 2 -6.39 1.50 17.64
C LYS A 2 -7.68 1.66 18.46
N ASN A 3 -8.35 2.81 18.33
CA ASN A 3 -9.60 3.08 19.05
C ASN A 3 -10.79 2.22 18.57
N LEU A 4 -10.65 1.51 17.45
CA LEU A 4 -11.65 0.59 16.91
C LEU A 4 -11.33 -0.88 17.23
N GLY A 5 -10.30 -1.14 18.05
CA GLY A 5 -9.88 -2.50 18.40
C GLY A 5 -9.31 -3.32 17.23
N VAL A 6 -8.88 -2.64 16.16
CA VAL A 6 -8.26 -3.25 14.97
C VAL A 6 -6.79 -3.53 15.27
N THR A 7 -6.37 -4.79 15.06
CA THR A 7 -4.98 -5.24 15.18
C THR A 7 -4.50 -5.87 13.87
N VAL A 8 -3.26 -6.37 13.83
CA VAL A 8 -2.72 -7.09 12.68
C VAL A 8 -3.47 -8.41 12.48
N GLU A 9 -3.72 -9.12 13.58
CA GLU A 9 -4.37 -10.43 13.63
C GLU A 9 -5.88 -10.31 13.39
N ARG A 10 -6.47 -9.20 13.87
CA ARG A 10 -7.88 -8.88 13.69
C ARG A 10 -8.02 -7.54 12.95
N PRO A 11 -7.83 -7.53 11.62
CA PRO A 11 -7.85 -6.31 10.82
C PRO A 11 -9.30 -5.88 10.47
N PHE A 12 -10.26 -6.14 11.35
CA PHE A 12 -11.66 -5.82 11.15
C PHE A 12 -12.34 -5.49 12.48
N PHE A 13 -13.47 -4.80 12.39
CA PHE A 13 -14.39 -4.56 13.50
C PHE A 13 -15.83 -4.71 13.00
N LYS A 14 -16.77 -4.94 13.93
CA LYS A 14 -18.20 -5.04 13.59
C LYS A 14 -18.90 -3.71 13.82
N HIS A 15 -19.86 -3.39 12.97
CA HIS A 15 -20.76 -2.25 13.14
C HIS A 15 -22.18 -2.63 12.72
N GLY A 16 -23.05 -2.89 13.71
CA GLY A 16 -24.28 -3.64 13.47
C GLY A 16 -23.95 -5.04 12.96
N ASP A 17 -24.65 -5.48 11.92
CA ASP A 17 -24.43 -6.78 11.26
C ASP A 17 -23.27 -6.75 10.26
N ASN A 18 -22.69 -5.57 10.01
CA ASN A 18 -21.67 -5.40 9.00
C ASN A 18 -20.27 -5.65 9.56
N ILE A 19 -19.44 -6.35 8.79
CA ILE A 19 -18.01 -6.51 9.07
C ILE A 19 -17.25 -5.47 8.26
N ILE A 20 -16.46 -4.66 8.95
CA ILE A 20 -15.66 -3.59 8.33
C ILE A 20 -14.19 -3.96 8.43
N PHE A 21 -13.58 -4.25 7.28
CA PHE A 21 -12.15 -4.50 7.18
C PHE A 21 -11.38 -3.19 7.10
N ALA A 22 -10.28 -3.13 7.84
CA ALA A 22 -9.41 -1.98 7.92
C ALA A 22 -8.04 -2.36 7.33
N MET A 23 -7.67 -1.68 6.24
CA MET A 23 -6.39 -1.88 5.53
C MET A 23 -5.68 -0.54 5.36
N PHE A 24 -4.37 -0.54 5.14
CA PHE A 24 -3.65 0.67 4.75
C PHE A 24 -3.54 0.76 3.25
N ASP A 25 -3.35 1.97 2.70
CA ASP A 25 -3.19 2.18 1.25
C ASP A 25 -1.82 1.64 0.76
N PRO A 26 -1.78 0.56 -0.04
CA PRO A 26 -0.53 -0.06 -0.50
C PRO A 26 0.42 0.91 -1.24
N PRO A 27 -0.06 1.81 -2.13
CA PRO A 27 0.76 2.91 -2.68
C PRO A 27 1.45 3.78 -1.63
N HIS A 28 0.76 4.12 -0.54
CA HIS A 28 1.37 4.87 0.56
C HIS A 28 2.37 4.04 1.35
N LEU A 29 2.05 2.77 1.62
CA LEU A 29 2.99 1.85 2.27
C LEU A 29 4.28 1.70 1.46
N LEU A 30 4.18 1.53 0.14
CA LEU A 30 5.33 1.44 -0.76
C LEU A 30 6.20 2.70 -0.70
N LYS A 31 5.59 3.89 -0.76
CA LYS A 31 6.31 5.17 -0.60
C LYS A 31 7.01 5.27 0.75
N CYS A 32 6.34 4.88 1.85
CA CYS A 32 6.93 4.91 3.18
C CYS A 32 8.13 3.97 3.28
N TYR A 33 8.03 2.76 2.73
CA TYR A 33 9.13 1.80 2.64
C TYR A 33 10.30 2.34 1.84
N PHE A 34 10.03 2.86 0.64
CA PHE A 34 11.05 3.47 -0.21
C PHE A 34 11.79 4.60 0.52
N SER A 35 11.04 5.52 1.14
CA SER A 35 11.63 6.63 1.88
C SER A 35 12.48 6.17 3.07
N LEU A 36 12.13 5.04 3.68
CA LEU A 36 12.86 4.48 4.80
C LEU A 36 14.11 3.74 4.33
N PHE A 37 13.99 2.96 3.26
CA PHE A 37 15.08 2.19 2.66
C PHE A 37 16.20 3.11 2.15
N ARG A 38 15.85 4.28 1.63
CA ARG A 38 16.83 5.32 1.26
C ARG A 38 17.70 5.80 2.41
N LYS A 39 17.23 5.69 3.65
CA LYS A 39 17.91 6.20 4.85
C LYS A 39 18.55 5.08 5.67
N HIS A 40 18.05 3.87 5.53
CA HIS A 40 18.32 2.76 6.43
C HIS A 40 18.37 1.46 5.65
N ASN A 41 19.38 0.65 5.95
CA ASN A 41 19.52 -0.67 5.38
C ASN A 41 18.48 -1.62 5.98
N VAL A 42 18.20 -2.69 5.24
CA VAL A 42 17.18 -3.68 5.61
C VAL A 42 17.85 -5.03 5.77
N LEU A 43 17.74 -5.61 6.96
CA LEU A 43 18.06 -7.01 7.17
C LEU A 43 16.88 -7.88 6.74
N LEU A 44 17.18 -8.91 5.95
CA LEU A 44 16.23 -9.89 5.47
C LEU A 44 16.89 -11.27 5.35
N LYS A 45 16.07 -12.31 5.42
CA LYS A 45 16.49 -13.69 5.17
C LYS A 45 16.53 -13.96 3.66
N VAL A 46 17.62 -14.54 3.17
CA VAL A 46 17.88 -14.81 1.75
C VAL A 46 18.31 -16.27 1.55
N GLY A 47 17.87 -16.87 0.45
CA GLY A 47 18.21 -18.25 0.08
C GLY A 47 17.48 -19.32 0.89
N GLN A 48 17.79 -20.59 0.60
CA GLN A 48 17.16 -21.75 1.26
C GLN A 48 17.55 -21.86 2.74
N ASN A 49 18.78 -21.48 3.09
CA ASN A 49 19.28 -21.50 4.46
C ASN A 49 18.80 -20.30 5.30
N GLU A 50 17.95 -19.45 4.74
CA GLU A 50 17.44 -18.23 5.38
C GLU A 50 18.55 -17.36 6.00
N ALA A 51 19.70 -17.26 5.33
CA ALA A 51 20.82 -16.48 5.79
C ALA A 51 20.41 -15.01 5.93
N GLU A 52 20.70 -14.41 7.08
CA GLU A 52 20.43 -12.99 7.27
C GLU A 52 21.45 -12.16 6.50
N MET A 53 20.95 -11.38 5.55
CA MET A 53 21.75 -10.49 4.72
C MET A 53 21.18 -9.08 4.75
N GLU A 54 21.98 -8.13 4.27
CA GLU A 54 21.68 -6.71 4.33
C GLU A 54 21.44 -6.13 2.92
N ALA A 55 20.21 -5.68 2.66
CA ALA A 55 19.88 -4.88 1.51
C ALA A 55 20.24 -3.40 1.77
N ARG A 56 20.90 -2.75 0.81
CA ARG A 56 21.34 -1.36 0.90
C ARG A 56 20.88 -0.54 -0.31
N PHE A 57 20.44 0.68 -0.07
CA PHE A 57 20.09 1.59 -1.15
C PHE A 57 21.29 1.98 -2.02
N SER A 58 22.50 1.99 -1.45
CA SER A 58 23.75 2.23 -2.17
C SER A 58 23.98 1.24 -3.32
N ASP A 59 23.48 0.02 -3.19
CA ASP A 59 23.64 -1.02 -4.21
C ASP A 59 22.86 -0.66 -5.48
N ILE A 60 21.66 -0.08 -5.30
CA ILE A 60 20.84 0.45 -6.41
C ILE A 60 21.58 1.60 -7.10
N VAL A 61 22.20 2.49 -6.33
CA VAL A 61 22.96 3.63 -6.88
C VAL A 61 24.15 3.13 -7.69
N ALA A 62 24.95 2.19 -7.15
CA ALA A 62 26.09 1.62 -7.86
C ALA A 62 25.67 0.92 -9.16
N ALA A 63 24.63 0.10 -9.12
CA ALA A 63 24.12 -0.57 -10.31
C ALA A 63 23.57 0.41 -11.35
N TYR A 64 22.88 1.47 -10.91
CA TYR A 64 22.40 2.51 -11.81
C TYR A 64 23.56 3.25 -12.48
N GLU A 65 24.62 3.62 -11.76
CA GLU A 65 25.79 4.27 -12.36
C GLU A 65 26.52 3.37 -13.38
N MET A 66 26.48 2.05 -13.18
CA MET A 66 26.97 1.10 -14.17
C MET A 66 26.07 1.05 -15.41
N ASP A 67 24.76 0.86 -15.23
CA ASP A 67 23.78 0.79 -16.33
C ASP A 67 23.71 2.11 -17.13
N LYS A 68 23.93 3.25 -16.46
CA LYS A 68 23.91 4.58 -17.08
C LYS A 68 25.01 4.77 -18.13
N LYS A 69 26.12 4.02 -18.04
CA LYS A 69 27.21 4.03 -19.03
C LYS A 69 26.79 3.38 -20.35
N CYS A 70 25.79 2.49 -20.33
CA CYS A 70 25.24 1.92 -21.55
C CYS A 70 24.43 2.98 -22.32
N PRO A 71 24.42 2.91 -23.67
CA PRO A 71 23.54 3.75 -24.47
C PRO A 71 22.08 3.56 -24.03
N TYR A 72 21.30 4.64 -24.07
CA TYR A 72 19.97 4.68 -23.46
C TYR A 72 19.04 3.55 -23.93
N SER A 73 19.11 3.18 -25.22
CA SER A 73 18.33 2.10 -25.83
C SER A 73 18.61 0.70 -25.26
N PHE A 74 19.76 0.50 -24.61
CA PHE A 74 20.19 -0.79 -24.07
C PHE A 74 20.20 -0.83 -22.53
N ARG A 75 19.72 0.22 -21.87
CA ARG A 75 19.67 0.29 -20.41
C ARG A 75 18.64 -0.66 -19.82
N SER A 76 19.09 -1.49 -18.90
CA SER A 76 18.21 -2.35 -18.11
C SER A 76 17.32 -1.52 -17.18
N MET A 77 17.86 -0.42 -16.62
CA MET A 77 17.18 0.48 -15.70
C MET A 77 16.66 1.76 -16.41
N HIS A 78 16.23 1.68 -17.68
CA HIS A 78 15.79 2.82 -18.50
C HIS A 78 14.67 3.70 -17.91
N LYS A 79 13.89 3.19 -16.94
CA LYS A 79 12.82 3.93 -16.23
C LYS A 79 13.33 4.71 -15.01
N VAL A 80 14.52 4.39 -14.52
CA VAL A 80 15.16 5.05 -13.39
C VAL A 80 15.99 6.20 -13.93
N THR A 81 15.96 7.33 -13.24
CA THR A 81 16.74 8.53 -13.59
C THR A 81 17.40 9.09 -12.34
N ASP A 82 18.30 10.06 -12.49
CA ASP A 82 18.97 10.70 -11.36
C ASP A 82 17.97 11.25 -10.33
N ASN A 83 16.86 11.82 -10.82
CA ASN A 83 15.74 12.31 -10.00
C ASN A 83 15.02 11.20 -9.20
N HIS A 84 15.15 9.92 -9.57
CA HIS A 84 14.59 8.82 -8.80
C HIS A 84 15.44 8.46 -7.57
N LEU A 85 16.76 8.60 -7.68
CA LEU A 85 17.72 8.30 -6.61
C LEU A 85 17.91 9.49 -5.67
N GLN A 86 17.86 10.70 -6.23
CA GLN A 86 17.90 11.98 -5.52
C GLN A 86 16.68 12.86 -5.83
N PRO A 87 15.45 12.42 -5.51
CA PRO A 87 14.25 13.21 -5.77
C PRO A 87 14.27 14.55 -5.03
N VAL A 88 14.08 15.62 -5.79
CA VAL A 88 13.63 16.92 -5.30
C VAL A 88 12.33 16.71 -4.50
N MET A 89 12.04 17.54 -3.49
CA MET A 89 10.88 17.41 -2.57
C MET A 89 9.53 17.14 -3.26
N GLN A 90 9.33 17.56 -4.51
CA GLN A 90 8.12 17.30 -5.29
C GLN A 90 8.02 15.85 -5.83
N TYR A 91 9.14 15.18 -6.09
CA TYR A 91 9.19 13.82 -6.63
C TYR A 91 9.16 12.74 -5.54
N THR A 92 9.57 13.08 -4.30
CA THR A 92 9.49 12.16 -3.14
C THR A 92 8.06 11.71 -2.84
N MET A 93 7.06 12.47 -3.29
CA MET A 93 5.64 12.18 -3.09
C MET A 93 5.02 11.28 -4.16
N LYS A 94 5.72 11.02 -5.28
CA LYS A 94 5.19 10.22 -6.39
C LYS A 94 5.38 8.72 -6.14
N VAL A 95 4.26 7.99 -6.11
CA VAL A 95 4.26 6.52 -6.00
C VAL A 95 5.01 5.88 -7.17
N SER A 96 4.93 6.47 -8.37
CA SER A 96 5.63 5.96 -9.55
C SER A 96 7.14 5.86 -9.33
N VAL A 97 7.75 6.85 -8.67
CA VAL A 97 9.19 6.87 -8.37
C VAL A 97 9.55 5.67 -7.47
N ALA A 98 8.80 5.47 -6.39
CA ALA A 98 9.02 4.33 -5.50
C ALA A 98 8.82 2.99 -6.22
N ALA A 99 7.77 2.86 -7.05
CA ALA A 99 7.47 1.65 -7.78
C ALA A 99 8.50 1.33 -8.88
N GLN A 100 9.08 2.35 -9.53
CA GLN A 100 10.12 2.17 -10.54
C GLN A 100 11.46 1.76 -9.91
N VAL A 101 11.83 2.36 -8.78
CA VAL A 101 13.09 2.02 -8.10
C VAL A 101 13.01 0.67 -7.39
N LEU A 102 11.88 0.35 -6.75
CA LEU A 102 11.66 -0.93 -6.07
C LEU A 102 11.09 -2.01 -7.01
N SER A 103 11.42 -1.95 -8.30
CA SER A 103 10.84 -2.83 -9.32
C SER A 103 11.64 -4.11 -9.53
N HIS A 104 10.98 -5.11 -10.11
CA HIS A 104 11.61 -6.34 -10.56
C HIS A 104 12.79 -6.09 -11.52
N THR A 105 12.68 -5.14 -12.46
CA THR A 105 13.75 -4.88 -13.44
C THR A 105 15.04 -4.40 -12.79
N VAL A 106 14.95 -3.59 -11.73
CA VAL A 106 16.13 -3.15 -10.96
C VAL A 106 16.72 -4.33 -10.18
N GLY A 107 15.86 -5.13 -9.53
CA GLY A 107 16.28 -6.34 -8.83
C GLY A 107 16.97 -7.36 -9.75
N ALA A 108 16.41 -7.60 -10.93
CA ALA A 108 16.96 -8.51 -11.93
C ALA A 108 18.36 -8.05 -12.40
N TYR A 109 18.53 -6.77 -12.70
CA TYR A 109 19.83 -6.23 -13.10
C TYR A 109 20.88 -6.37 -11.99
N LEU A 110 20.54 -6.04 -10.74
CA LEU A 110 21.40 -6.24 -9.57
C LEU A 110 21.83 -7.71 -9.44
N TYR A 111 20.89 -8.65 -9.59
CA TYR A 111 21.17 -10.07 -9.52
C TYR A 111 22.10 -10.51 -10.65
N SER A 112 21.80 -10.13 -11.90
CA SER A 112 22.63 -10.47 -13.06
C SER A 112 24.06 -9.94 -12.94
N MET A 113 24.24 -8.70 -12.48
CA MET A 113 25.56 -8.11 -12.27
C MET A 113 26.33 -8.80 -11.15
N ALA A 114 25.65 -9.26 -10.10
CA ALA A 114 26.28 -10.11 -9.08
C ALA A 114 26.66 -11.48 -9.67
N SER A 115 25.79 -12.12 -10.46
CA SER A 115 26.07 -13.44 -11.06
C SER A 115 27.29 -13.45 -11.97
N VAL A 116 27.57 -12.36 -12.68
CA VAL A 116 28.77 -12.23 -13.55
C VAL A 116 29.98 -11.64 -12.83
N GLY A 117 29.89 -11.41 -11.50
CA GLY A 117 30.99 -10.87 -10.69
C GLY A 117 31.27 -9.37 -10.87
N ALA A 118 30.41 -8.64 -11.60
CA ALA A 118 30.56 -7.21 -11.80
C ALA A 118 30.11 -6.37 -10.58
N LEU A 119 29.27 -6.94 -9.72
CA LEU A 119 28.92 -6.43 -8.40
C LEU A 119 29.17 -7.50 -7.33
N ASP A 120 29.42 -7.05 -6.10
CA ASP A 120 29.59 -7.94 -4.94
C ASP A 120 28.36 -8.85 -4.72
N GLN A 121 28.57 -10.12 -4.35
CA GLN A 121 27.49 -11.09 -4.07
C GLN A 121 26.50 -10.60 -3.01
N ARG A 122 26.92 -9.74 -2.08
CA ARG A 122 26.08 -9.02 -1.11
C ARG A 122 24.86 -8.37 -1.76
N VAL A 123 24.99 -7.89 -2.99
CA VAL A 123 23.94 -7.20 -3.75
C VAL A 123 22.72 -8.09 -4.00
N ILE A 124 22.88 -9.43 -3.97
CA ILE A 124 21.76 -10.38 -4.06
C ILE A 124 20.71 -10.14 -2.98
N ALA A 125 21.12 -9.67 -1.79
CA ALA A 125 20.18 -9.30 -0.73
C ALA A 125 19.28 -8.13 -1.15
N THR A 126 19.86 -7.11 -1.77
CA THR A 126 19.12 -5.98 -2.34
C THR A 126 18.21 -6.45 -3.47
N ALA A 127 18.71 -7.24 -4.42
CA ALA A 127 17.90 -7.80 -5.50
C ALA A 127 16.68 -8.58 -4.99
N THR A 128 16.89 -9.44 -3.98
CA THR A 128 15.85 -10.24 -3.33
C THR A 128 14.81 -9.35 -2.65
N PHE A 129 15.25 -8.30 -1.94
CA PHE A 129 14.35 -7.34 -1.31
C PHE A 129 13.48 -6.62 -2.34
N LEU A 130 14.04 -6.15 -3.46
CA LEU A 130 13.28 -5.48 -4.51
C LEU A 130 12.28 -6.42 -5.18
N ASN A 131 12.66 -7.67 -5.44
CA ASN A 131 11.74 -8.67 -5.99
C ASN A 131 10.55 -8.91 -5.05
N HIS A 132 10.81 -9.06 -3.75
CA HIS A 132 9.74 -9.20 -2.77
C HIS A 132 8.82 -7.98 -2.71
N MET A 133 9.38 -6.76 -2.76
CA MET A 133 8.59 -5.52 -2.74
C MET A 133 7.74 -5.34 -4.02
N ASP A 134 8.30 -5.59 -5.20
CA ASP A 134 7.58 -5.53 -6.48
C ASP A 134 6.41 -6.53 -6.51
N THR A 135 6.69 -7.77 -6.14
CA THR A 135 5.69 -8.86 -6.09
C THR A 135 4.59 -8.54 -5.06
N LEU A 136 4.98 -8.03 -3.87
CA LEU A 136 4.03 -7.66 -2.82
C LEU A 136 3.12 -6.55 -3.33
N PHE A 137 3.67 -5.50 -3.93
CA PHE A 137 2.89 -4.40 -4.45
C PHE A 137 1.97 -4.81 -5.61
N ASP A 138 2.45 -5.68 -6.51
CA ASP A 138 1.65 -6.19 -7.62
C ASP A 138 0.44 -7.01 -7.15
N SER A 139 0.59 -7.80 -6.08
CA SER A 139 -0.51 -8.57 -5.46
C SER A 139 -1.66 -7.70 -4.93
N PHE A 140 -1.40 -6.42 -4.65
CA PHE A 140 -2.43 -5.44 -4.26
C PHE A 140 -2.89 -4.56 -5.43
N ASN A 141 -2.22 -4.61 -6.58
CA ASN A 141 -2.46 -3.73 -7.71
C ASN A 141 -2.87 -4.49 -8.98
N GLY A 142 -3.41 -5.69 -8.81
CA GLY A 142 -3.86 -6.56 -9.88
C GLY A 142 -5.09 -6.04 -10.64
N ARG A 143 -5.10 -6.29 -11.95
CA ARG A 143 -6.22 -5.99 -12.88
C ARG A 143 -6.96 -7.29 -13.20
N ALA A 144 -7.68 -7.38 -14.32
CA ALA A 144 -8.39 -8.62 -14.69
C ALA A 144 -7.41 -9.76 -15.02
N ALA A 145 -6.50 -9.54 -15.98
CA ALA A 145 -5.50 -10.53 -16.40
C ALA A 145 -4.08 -10.16 -15.92
N ALA A 146 -3.26 -11.19 -15.67
CA ALA A 146 -1.86 -11.01 -15.33
C ALA A 146 -1.06 -10.62 -16.58
N PRO A 147 -0.15 -9.64 -16.51
CA PRO A 147 0.87 -9.51 -17.52
C PRO A 147 1.87 -10.68 -17.43
N PRO A 148 2.57 -11.03 -18.54
CA PRO A 148 3.64 -12.01 -18.52
C PRO A 148 4.67 -11.72 -17.41
N GLY A 149 5.07 -12.77 -16.68
CA GLY A 149 6.05 -12.67 -15.58
C GLY A 149 5.55 -12.02 -14.29
N LYS A 150 4.31 -11.49 -14.24
CA LYS A 150 3.74 -10.83 -13.05
C LYS A 150 2.45 -11.52 -12.62
N ILE A 151 2.57 -12.78 -12.20
CA ILE A 151 1.46 -13.70 -11.91
C ILE A 151 0.48 -13.21 -10.85
N LEU A 152 0.93 -12.34 -9.93
CA LEU A 152 0.10 -11.76 -8.86
C LEU A 152 -0.52 -10.41 -9.24
N LYS A 153 -0.23 -9.88 -10.43
CA LYS A 153 -0.81 -8.63 -10.92
C LYS A 153 -2.14 -8.86 -11.66
N CYS A 154 -2.95 -9.79 -11.17
CA CYS A 154 -4.25 -10.15 -11.73
C CYS A 154 -5.36 -10.12 -10.67
N ALA A 155 -6.55 -10.59 -11.04
CA ALA A 155 -7.65 -10.66 -10.11
C ALA A 155 -7.46 -11.87 -9.18
N VAL A 156 -7.90 -11.70 -7.94
CA VAL A 156 -8.01 -12.80 -6.98
C VAL A 156 -9.20 -13.65 -7.41
N THR A 157 -8.98 -14.95 -7.49
CA THR A 157 -9.96 -15.98 -7.86
C THR A 157 -9.62 -17.19 -7.00
N GLU A 158 -10.49 -18.20 -6.96
CA GLU A 158 -10.26 -19.42 -6.17
C GLU A 158 -8.95 -20.13 -6.57
N GLY A 159 -8.67 -20.23 -7.87
CA GLY A 159 -7.45 -20.85 -8.39
C GLY A 159 -6.22 -19.94 -8.50
N SER A 160 -6.28 -18.66 -8.11
CA SER A 160 -5.11 -17.78 -8.26
C SER A 160 -4.19 -17.86 -7.03
N PRO A 161 -2.87 -17.65 -7.20
CA PRO A 161 -1.89 -17.93 -6.14
C PRO A 161 -1.90 -16.92 -4.99
N HIS A 162 -2.83 -15.95 -4.98
CA HIS A 162 -2.84 -14.82 -4.06
C HIS A 162 -2.93 -15.23 -2.59
N LEU A 163 -3.83 -16.17 -2.25
CA LEU A 163 -4.04 -16.55 -0.85
C LEU A 163 -2.80 -17.18 -0.23
N GLU A 164 -2.15 -18.07 -0.97
CA GLU A 164 -0.93 -18.73 -0.54
C GLU A 164 0.24 -17.75 -0.51
N TYR A 165 0.37 -16.93 -1.56
CA TYR A 165 1.37 -15.87 -1.59
C TYR A 165 1.23 -14.89 -0.42
N TRP A 166 0.02 -14.46 -0.07
CA TRP A 166 -0.18 -13.50 1.03
C TRP A 166 0.18 -14.08 2.40
N LYS A 167 0.04 -15.40 2.62
CA LYS A 167 0.55 -16.07 3.83
C LYS A 167 2.08 -16.00 3.87
N GLN A 168 2.73 -16.36 2.77
CA GLN A 168 4.19 -16.34 2.67
C GLN A 168 4.76 -14.92 2.78
N ALA A 169 4.12 -13.96 2.12
CA ALA A 169 4.48 -12.54 2.19
C ALA A 169 4.33 -11.99 3.61
N PHE A 170 3.31 -12.42 4.36
CA PHE A 170 3.12 -12.04 5.75
C PHE A 170 4.30 -12.48 6.63
N GLU A 171 4.73 -13.74 6.51
CA GLU A 171 5.90 -14.24 7.24
C GLU A 171 7.19 -13.54 6.81
N LYS A 172 7.38 -13.30 5.50
CA LYS A 172 8.55 -12.54 5.00
C LYS A 172 8.59 -11.12 5.57
N VAL A 173 7.50 -10.37 5.48
CA VAL A 173 7.43 -8.97 5.94
C VAL A 173 7.67 -8.84 7.44
N LYS A 174 7.29 -9.85 8.25
CA LYS A 174 7.59 -9.88 9.69
C LYS A 174 9.10 -9.89 9.98
N THR A 175 9.90 -10.52 9.12
CA THR A 175 11.34 -10.70 9.34
C THR A 175 12.16 -9.47 8.97
N TRP A 176 11.62 -8.55 8.18
CA TRP A 176 12.35 -7.37 7.73
C TRP A 176 12.66 -6.40 8.88
N ARG A 177 13.94 -6.07 9.06
CA ARG A 177 14.40 -5.15 10.11
C ARG A 177 15.16 -3.97 9.49
N PHE A 178 14.67 -2.76 9.73
CA PHE A 178 15.35 -1.55 9.27
C PHE A 178 16.36 -1.07 10.32
N GLN A 179 17.62 -0.97 9.91
CA GLN A 179 18.73 -0.51 10.75
C GLN A 179 18.73 1.03 10.81
N ARG A 180 18.13 1.58 11.87
CA ARG A 180 18.13 3.04 12.08
C ARG A 180 19.40 3.48 12.78
N ARG A 181 20.17 4.35 12.13
CA ARG A 181 21.25 5.09 12.78
C ARG A 181 20.63 6.10 13.76
N THR A 182 21.03 6.02 15.03
CA THR A 182 20.65 7.02 16.04
C THR A 182 21.69 8.14 16.08
N LYS A 183 21.35 9.29 16.69
CA LYS A 183 22.27 10.43 16.83
C LYS A 183 23.49 10.13 17.71
N ALA A 184 23.47 9.03 18.48
CA ALA A 184 24.53 8.63 19.40
C ALA A 184 25.37 7.45 18.85
N GLU A 185 25.53 7.35 17.52
CA GLU A 185 26.34 6.34 16.81
C GLU A 185 25.96 4.85 17.01
N GLY A 186 25.00 4.54 17.88
CA GLY A 186 24.41 3.21 18.00
C GLY A 186 23.44 2.89 16.86
N ILE A 187 23.56 1.69 16.25
CA ILE A 187 22.56 1.13 15.35
C ILE A 187 21.39 0.61 16.18
N LYS A 188 20.22 1.24 16.07
CA LYS A 188 18.98 0.71 16.67
C LYS A 188 18.19 -0.04 15.61
N LEU A 189 18.00 -1.35 15.84
CA LEU A 189 17.00 -2.11 15.09
C LEU A 189 15.62 -1.59 15.49
N SER A 190 14.97 -0.87 14.57
CA SER A 190 13.58 -0.45 14.79
C SER A 190 12.69 -1.18 13.81
N LYS A 191 11.57 -1.72 14.29
CA LYS A 191 10.45 -2.04 13.41
C LYS A 191 9.86 -0.68 12.98
N PRO A 192 9.88 -0.29 11.70
CA PRO A 192 9.19 0.92 11.30
C PRO A 192 7.69 0.78 11.59
N PRO A 193 6.90 1.86 11.58
CA PRO A 193 5.44 1.75 11.63
C PRO A 193 4.85 1.06 10.37
N SER A 194 5.62 0.94 9.28
CA SER A 194 5.17 0.44 7.99
C SER A 194 4.99 -1.09 7.83
N PRO A 195 5.71 -2.00 8.52
CA PRO A 195 5.45 -3.43 8.47
C PRO A 195 4.09 -3.75 9.09
N ILE A 196 3.71 -3.09 10.19
CA ILE A 196 2.36 -3.19 10.75
C ILE A 196 1.33 -2.87 9.66
N GLY A 197 1.57 -1.81 8.88
CA GLY A 197 0.70 -1.43 7.77
C GLY A 197 0.52 -2.53 6.72
N TRP A 198 1.61 -3.14 6.25
CA TRP A 198 1.55 -4.26 5.30
C TRP A 198 0.93 -5.52 5.92
N LEU A 199 1.32 -5.88 7.13
CA LEU A 199 0.81 -7.06 7.83
C LEU A 199 -0.70 -6.95 8.07
N THR A 200 -1.18 -5.81 8.56
CA THR A 200 -2.63 -5.53 8.68
C THR A 200 -3.32 -5.61 7.31
N SER A 201 -2.72 -5.02 6.26
CA SER A 201 -3.34 -5.01 4.92
C SER A 201 -3.40 -6.40 4.26
N LEU A 202 -2.38 -7.24 4.49
CA LEU A 202 -2.34 -8.63 4.03
C LEU A 202 -3.45 -9.46 4.68
N ASN A 203 -3.60 -9.35 6.00
CA ASN A 203 -4.71 -10.05 6.68
C ASN A 203 -6.07 -9.46 6.30
N ALA A 204 -6.17 -8.14 6.11
CA ALA A 204 -7.41 -7.49 5.70
C ALA A 204 -7.86 -7.97 4.31
N VAL A 205 -6.99 -7.95 3.29
CA VAL A 205 -7.35 -8.38 1.93
C VAL A 205 -7.68 -9.86 1.85
N ARG A 206 -6.97 -10.71 2.62
CA ARG A 206 -7.30 -12.13 2.79
C ARG A 206 -8.70 -12.31 3.38
N GLY A 207 -9.01 -11.56 4.43
CA GLY A 207 -10.31 -11.58 5.10
C GLY A 207 -11.44 -11.10 4.19
N ILE A 208 -11.22 -10.01 3.44
CA ILE A 208 -12.17 -9.47 2.45
C ILE A 208 -12.50 -10.52 1.39
N TRP A 209 -11.47 -11.13 0.77
CA TRP A 209 -11.69 -12.18 -0.23
C TRP A 209 -12.46 -13.36 0.34
N THR A 210 -12.00 -13.89 1.49
CA THR A 210 -12.61 -15.07 2.11
C THR A 210 -14.06 -14.83 2.50
N HIS A 211 -14.38 -13.64 3.01
CA HIS A 211 -15.74 -13.27 3.38
C HIS A 211 -16.62 -13.14 2.14
N LEU A 212 -16.23 -12.31 1.16
CA LEU A 212 -17.00 -12.08 -0.06
C LEU A 212 -17.22 -13.34 -0.89
N HIS A 213 -16.21 -14.20 -0.97
CA HIS A 213 -16.32 -15.46 -1.68
C HIS A 213 -17.33 -16.40 -1.01
N LYS A 214 -17.32 -16.48 0.32
CA LYS A 214 -18.23 -17.37 1.08
C LYS A 214 -19.65 -16.83 1.21
N THR A 215 -19.84 -15.53 1.45
CA THR A 215 -21.17 -14.97 1.72
C THR A 215 -21.87 -14.47 0.46
N GLU A 216 -21.12 -13.94 -0.51
CA GLU A 216 -21.68 -13.33 -1.73
C GLU A 216 -21.42 -14.15 -3.00
N ASN A 217 -20.81 -15.34 -2.87
CA ASN A 217 -20.37 -16.17 -4.00
C ASN A 217 -19.53 -15.38 -5.03
N LEU A 218 -18.65 -14.50 -4.56
CA LEU A 218 -17.81 -13.69 -5.43
C LEU A 218 -16.73 -14.56 -6.10
N HIS A 219 -16.77 -14.69 -7.43
CA HIS A 219 -15.81 -15.48 -8.19
C HIS A 219 -14.49 -14.76 -8.50
N SER A 220 -14.49 -13.41 -8.47
CA SER A 220 -13.31 -12.62 -8.80
C SER A 220 -13.28 -11.28 -8.08
N LEU A 221 -12.13 -10.92 -7.50
CA LEU A 221 -11.88 -9.64 -6.84
C LEU A 221 -10.65 -8.98 -7.45
N ARG A 222 -10.77 -7.72 -7.90
CA ARG A 222 -9.64 -6.95 -8.42
C ARG A 222 -8.98 -6.18 -7.25
N PRO A 223 -7.79 -6.56 -6.74
CA PRO A 223 -7.21 -5.88 -5.57
C PRO A 223 -7.03 -4.37 -5.77
N ARG A 224 -6.79 -3.95 -7.02
CA ARG A 224 -6.67 -2.54 -7.39
C ARG A 224 -7.92 -1.71 -7.05
N SER A 225 -9.11 -2.30 -7.04
CA SER A 225 -10.35 -1.58 -6.66
C SER A 225 -10.42 -1.24 -5.17
N LEU A 226 -9.56 -1.84 -4.35
CA LEU A 226 -9.45 -1.57 -2.91
C LEU A 226 -8.49 -0.41 -2.59
N LEU A 227 -7.73 0.08 -3.59
CA LEU A 227 -6.72 1.11 -3.38
C LEU A 227 -7.34 2.51 -3.33
N LEU A 228 -6.90 3.34 -2.38
CA LEU A 228 -7.25 4.76 -2.35
C LEU A 228 -6.70 5.52 -3.56
N SER A 229 -5.71 4.98 -4.29
CA SER A 229 -5.16 5.61 -5.50
C SER A 229 -6.15 5.76 -6.67
N LEU A 230 -7.32 5.13 -6.61
CA LEU A 230 -8.43 5.41 -7.54
C LEU A 230 -9.21 6.67 -7.15
N VAL A 231 -9.11 7.11 -5.89
CA VAL A 231 -9.76 8.32 -5.39
C VAL A 231 -9.22 9.58 -6.08
N PRO A 232 -7.90 9.79 -6.31
CA PRO A 232 -7.39 10.92 -7.11
C PRO A 232 -7.83 10.93 -8.58
N SER A 233 -7.88 9.78 -9.25
CA SER A 233 -8.33 9.69 -10.65
C SER A 233 -9.83 10.00 -10.77
N TYR A 234 -10.62 9.64 -9.75
CA TYR A 234 -12.03 10.01 -9.62
C TYR A 234 -12.21 11.45 -9.08
N LYS A 235 -11.26 12.00 -8.31
CA LYS A 235 -11.22 13.41 -7.89
C LYS A 235 -11.06 14.37 -9.07
N ARG A 236 -10.33 13.97 -10.13
CA ARG A 236 -10.16 14.78 -11.35
C ARG A 236 -11.41 14.81 -12.23
N THR A 237 -12.24 13.78 -12.18
CA THR A 237 -13.43 13.68 -13.04
C THR A 237 -14.74 13.95 -12.30
N HIS A 238 -14.85 13.67 -10.99
CA HIS A 238 -16.14 13.69 -10.28
C HIS A 238 -16.12 14.10 -8.79
N GLY A 239 -15.01 14.61 -8.24
CA GLY A 239 -14.99 15.17 -6.87
C GLY A 239 -15.05 14.16 -5.71
N LEU A 240 -14.03 14.24 -4.83
CA LEU A 240 -13.93 13.80 -3.42
C LEU A 240 -14.32 12.35 -2.99
N ILE A 241 -13.35 11.63 -2.41
CA ILE A 241 -13.53 10.70 -1.26
C ILE A 241 -12.41 10.96 -0.23
N TYR A 242 -12.76 10.85 1.06
CA TYR A 242 -11.99 11.28 2.24
C TYR A 242 -11.16 10.19 2.95
N SER A 243 -10.11 10.69 3.62
CA SER A 243 -9.29 10.11 4.70
C SER A 243 -9.99 10.32 6.04
N LEU A 244 -10.06 9.29 6.91
CA LEU A 244 -10.52 9.44 8.29
C LEU A 244 -9.35 9.87 9.19
N ASP A 245 -9.11 11.18 9.24
CA ASP A 245 -8.52 11.81 10.43
C ASP A 245 -9.67 12.28 11.33
N SER A 246 -9.48 12.13 12.63
CA SER A 246 -10.48 12.24 13.69
C SER A 246 -11.29 13.55 13.72
N ASP A 247 -12.58 13.47 13.40
CA ASP A 247 -13.70 14.05 14.17
C ASP A 247 -15.00 13.22 13.92
N VAL A 248 -15.56 12.64 14.98
CA VAL A 248 -16.49 11.47 14.98
C VAL A 248 -17.93 11.83 14.56
N THR A 249 -18.29 13.11 14.54
CA THR A 249 -19.65 13.60 14.25
C THR A 249 -19.97 13.66 12.75
N THR A 250 -18.97 13.89 11.90
CA THR A 250 -19.15 14.04 10.45
C THR A 250 -19.31 12.70 9.73
N ALA A 251 -18.59 11.65 10.15
CA ALA A 251 -18.79 10.27 9.67
C ALA A 251 -20.15 9.68 10.09
N ARG A 252 -20.76 10.22 11.16
CA ARG A 252 -22.04 9.79 11.72
C ARG A 252 -23.24 10.42 11.02
N LYS A 253 -23.15 11.71 10.68
CA LYS A 253 -24.05 12.41 9.75
C LYS A 253 -23.98 11.78 8.37
N ALA A 254 -22.77 11.34 8.05
CA ALA A 254 -22.46 10.43 6.99
C ALA A 254 -22.82 8.97 7.16
N TYR A 255 -23.66 8.57 8.09
CA TYR A 255 -24.33 7.25 8.13
C TYR A 255 -25.90 7.34 8.15
N HIS A 256 -26.41 8.48 8.64
CA HIS A 256 -27.59 9.34 8.33
C HIS A 256 -28.68 9.19 7.18
N SER A 257 -28.52 10.00 6.12
CA SER A 257 -29.29 10.26 4.87
C SER A 257 -29.26 9.20 3.70
N PHE A 258 -28.31 8.27 3.60
CA PHE A 258 -28.23 7.19 2.58
C PHE A 258 -29.29 6.14 2.86
N THR A 259 -29.40 5.77 4.13
CA THR A 259 -30.46 4.94 4.71
C THR A 259 -31.86 5.52 4.49
N LYS A 260 -32.00 6.84 4.27
CA LYS A 260 -33.30 7.49 4.01
C LYS A 260 -33.68 7.58 2.52
N LYS A 261 -32.70 7.73 1.61
CA LYS A 261 -32.92 7.82 0.15
C LYS A 261 -32.99 6.44 -0.52
N TYR A 262 -32.24 5.45 -0.03
CA TYR A 262 -32.27 4.07 -0.50
C TYR A 262 -33.64 3.39 -0.29
N ARG A 263 -34.32 3.68 0.84
CA ARG A 263 -35.69 3.21 1.13
C ARG A 263 -36.77 3.83 0.23
N ARG A 264 -36.52 4.97 -0.42
CA ARG A 264 -37.50 5.63 -1.31
C ARG A 264 -37.44 5.14 -2.75
N LEU A 265 -36.33 4.54 -3.19
CA LEU A 265 -36.07 4.25 -4.61
C LEU A 265 -36.19 2.77 -5.00
N HIS A 266 -36.17 1.83 -4.04
CA HIS A 266 -36.08 0.38 -4.35
C HIS A 266 -37.18 -0.47 -3.72
N GLY A 267 -38.42 0.00 -3.76
CA GLY A 267 -39.55 -0.93 -3.79
C GLY A 267 -39.49 -1.82 -5.04
N ARG A 268 -39.51 -3.15 -4.80
CA ARG A 268 -39.67 -4.32 -5.71
C ARG A 268 -39.29 -4.16 -7.20
N GLY A 269 -38.09 -4.65 -7.56
CA GLY A 269 -37.87 -5.30 -8.87
C GLY A 269 -36.63 -4.86 -9.67
N GLY A 270 -35.75 -5.81 -10.01
CA GLY A 270 -34.88 -5.75 -11.19
C GLY A 270 -33.36 -5.70 -10.96
N LYS A 271 -32.64 -6.77 -11.35
CA LYS A 271 -31.21 -7.08 -11.10
C LYS A 271 -30.20 -6.29 -11.96
N ARG A 272 -29.11 -5.81 -11.34
CA ARG A 272 -27.71 -5.83 -11.82
C ARG A 272 -26.79 -5.61 -10.61
N ILE A 273 -25.90 -6.56 -10.31
CA ILE A 273 -25.04 -6.53 -9.12
C ILE A 273 -23.85 -5.62 -9.39
N SER A 274 -23.91 -4.40 -8.83
CA SER A 274 -22.77 -3.52 -8.63
C SER A 274 -22.70 -3.17 -7.14
N MET A 275 -21.59 -3.52 -6.48
CA MET A 275 -21.35 -3.29 -5.04
C MET A 275 -21.44 -1.80 -4.67
N PRO A 276 -22.35 -1.37 -3.78
CA PRO A 276 -22.43 0.01 -3.33
C PRO A 276 -21.76 0.18 -1.96
N ILE A 277 -20.73 1.04 -1.89
CA ILE A 277 -20.18 1.59 -0.63
C ILE A 277 -20.85 2.95 -0.42
N TRP A 278 -21.46 3.20 0.74
CA TRP A 278 -22.19 4.47 0.96
C TRP A 278 -22.16 4.99 2.40
N TYR A 279 -22.23 6.33 2.47
CA TYR A 279 -22.25 7.21 3.62
C TYR A 279 -23.24 8.40 3.33
N PRO A 280 -23.98 8.97 4.30
CA PRO A 280 -24.77 10.24 4.16
C PRO A 280 -24.27 11.64 4.61
N ARG A 281 -25.16 12.56 5.01
CA ARG A 281 -24.89 13.91 5.56
C ARG A 281 -26.01 14.38 6.52
N PHE A 282 -25.72 15.39 7.37
CA PHE A 282 -26.68 16.27 8.07
C PHE A 282 -26.05 17.64 8.41
N GLU A 283 -26.64 18.73 7.92
CA GLU A 283 -26.50 20.11 8.45
C GLU A 283 -27.26 20.20 9.80
N SER A 284 -27.01 21.11 10.75
CA SER A 284 -27.00 22.59 10.68
C SER A 284 -26.32 23.24 11.92
N TRP A 285 -26.21 24.58 11.90
CA TRP A 285 -26.00 25.61 12.99
C TRP A 285 -24.63 26.34 13.11
N PRO A 286 -24.57 27.62 13.59
CA PRO A 286 -24.68 28.84 12.78
C PRO A 286 -23.42 29.75 12.81
N ARG A 287 -23.46 30.82 11.99
CA ARG A 287 -22.45 31.91 11.89
C ARG A 287 -22.19 32.59 13.25
N ARG A 288 -20.92 32.87 13.59
CA ARG A 288 -20.34 34.23 13.73
C ARG A 288 -18.89 34.25 14.28
N LYS A 289 -18.10 35.08 13.60
CA LYS A 289 -17.09 36.07 14.06
C LYS A 289 -15.76 35.59 14.67
N ASN A 290 -14.72 36.09 13.98
CA ASN A 290 -13.37 36.45 14.45
C ASN A 290 -12.45 35.31 14.89
N PHE A 291 -11.48 34.94 14.06
CA PHE A 291 -10.11 34.66 14.53
C PHE A 291 -9.07 34.93 13.41
N PRO A 292 -7.88 35.48 13.70
CA PRO A 292 -7.00 36.15 12.73
C PRO A 292 -6.18 35.19 11.87
N ALA A 293 -5.82 35.66 10.67
CA ALA A 293 -5.13 34.96 9.59
C ALA A 293 -3.66 34.55 9.84
N ALA A 294 -3.26 34.29 11.09
CA ALA A 294 -1.87 33.94 11.45
C ALA A 294 -1.59 32.44 11.64
N ILE A 295 -2.59 31.56 11.49
CA ILE A 295 -2.44 30.10 11.68
C ILE A 295 -2.68 29.33 10.37
N LEU A 296 -2.10 29.82 9.26
CA LEU A 296 -2.11 29.10 7.97
C LEU A 296 -0.71 28.74 7.47
N TRP A 297 0.34 29.13 8.20
CA TRP A 297 1.74 28.85 7.82
C TRP A 297 2.45 27.80 8.68
N SER A 298 1.90 27.41 9.85
CA SER A 298 2.54 26.44 10.75
C SER A 298 2.08 24.97 10.58
N LEU A 299 0.96 24.71 9.89
CA LEU A 299 0.44 23.34 9.70
C LEU A 299 1.09 22.55 8.55
N ARG A 300 2.10 23.11 7.88
CA ARG A 300 2.87 22.42 6.83
C ARG A 300 4.04 21.58 7.34
N ARG A 301 4.28 21.54 8.66
CA ARG A 301 5.34 20.70 9.24
C ARG A 301 4.81 19.87 10.41
N LYS A 302 5.09 18.56 10.31
CA LYS A 302 5.00 17.53 11.36
C LYS A 302 3.59 17.00 11.66
N HIS A 303 3.18 15.97 10.93
CA HIS A 303 2.85 14.65 11.51
C HIS A 303 2.61 13.62 10.39
N TRP A 304 3.51 12.65 10.32
CA TRP A 304 3.42 11.50 9.42
C TRP A 304 2.45 10.47 10.01
N LYS A 305 1.14 10.63 9.79
CA LYS A 305 0.16 9.61 10.16
C LYS A 305 -0.22 8.81 8.90
N GLN A 306 0.06 7.51 8.93
CA GLN A 306 -0.40 6.57 7.91
C GLN A 306 -1.93 6.54 7.96
N THR A 307 -2.59 6.94 6.88
CA THR A 307 -4.06 6.95 6.83
C THR A 307 -4.60 5.55 6.52
N PRO A 308 -5.44 4.97 7.38
CA PRO A 308 -6.14 3.73 7.10
C PRO A 308 -7.32 3.92 6.12
N VAL A 309 -7.57 2.90 5.30
CA VAL A 309 -8.74 2.71 4.44
C VAL A 309 -9.70 1.76 5.14
N TYR A 310 -10.99 2.07 5.11
CA TYR A 310 -12.05 1.22 5.66
C TYR A 310 -12.95 0.74 4.53
N LEU A 311 -13.16 -0.57 4.44
CA LEU A 311 -14.07 -1.19 3.48
C LEU A 311 -15.29 -1.75 4.23
N PHE A 312 -16.48 -1.31 3.82
CA PHE A 312 -17.76 -1.77 4.38
C PHE A 312 -18.27 -2.95 3.56
N LEU A 313 -18.50 -4.10 4.20
CA LEU A 313 -19.16 -5.25 3.59
C LEU A 313 -20.50 -5.46 4.30
N THR A 314 -21.60 -5.48 3.54
CA THR A 314 -22.95 -5.73 4.06
C THR A 314 -23.41 -7.10 3.59
N THR A 315 -23.72 -8.00 4.52
CA THR A 315 -24.47 -9.22 4.19
C THR A 315 -25.95 -8.86 4.16
N ARG A 316 -26.65 -9.15 3.06
CA ARG A 316 -28.11 -9.15 3.06
C ARG A 316 -28.57 -10.53 3.49
N GLU A 317 -29.21 -10.62 4.65
CA GLU A 317 -30.24 -11.63 4.86
C GLU A 317 -31.53 -11.19 4.16
#